data_AF-A0A0T0MFS7-F1
#
_entry.id   AF-A0A0T0MFS7-F1
#
_cell.length_a   1.000
_cell.length_b   1.000
_cell.length_c   1.000
_cell.angle_alpha   90.00
_cell.angle_beta   90.00
_cell.angle_gamma   90.00
#
_symmetry.space_group_name_H-M   'P 1'
#
loop_
_entity.id
_entity.type
_entity.pdbx_description
1 polymer ?
#
loop_
_entity_poly.entity_id
_entity_poly.type
_entity_poly.pdbx_seq_one_letter_code
_entity_poly.pdbx_strand_id
1 'polypeptide(L)'
;MDDLMATKVQPFYLTMMGLNAPSADAATLAAVKAAAAGVTLEQVVRLLRDTWRERVMGAWYSLSFPPEQVGDELAQSMRTSGGSLTAPALATAATVLLGASAAPALWAYEANAPADGSSGFVAAALEHVGAETTVPAQQRDHDALVGMLAVAHLLRGS
;
A
#
# COMPACT_ATOMS: atom_id res chain seq x y z
N MET A 1 -9.58 6.98 22.81
CA MET A 1 -8.89 6.95 21.50
C MET A 1 -7.96 5.75 21.55
N ASP A 2 -8.02 4.87 20.56
CA ASP A 2 -7.14 3.70 20.50
C ASP A 2 -5.68 4.16 20.42
N ASP A 3 -4.80 3.60 21.26
CA ASP A 3 -3.38 3.96 21.33
C ASP A 3 -2.68 3.71 19.98
N LEU A 4 -3.12 2.69 19.25
CA LEU A 4 -2.66 2.39 17.89
C LEU A 4 -2.93 3.56 16.94
N MET A 5 -4.12 4.16 17.03
CA MET A 5 -4.49 5.29 16.17
C MET A 5 -3.66 6.53 16.46
N ALA A 6 -3.51 6.85 17.74
CA ALA A 6 -2.79 8.04 18.20
C ALA A 6 -1.30 8.01 17.83
N THR A 7 -0.67 6.84 17.95
CA THR A 7 0.78 6.71 17.86
C THR A 7 1.28 6.13 16.54
N LYS A 8 0.45 5.35 15.83
CA LYS A 8 0.85 4.63 14.61
C LYS A 8 0.07 5.04 13.36
N VAL A 9 -1.07 5.71 13.47
CA VAL A 9 -1.85 6.08 12.28
C VAL A 9 -1.89 7.58 12.05
N GLN A 10 -2.44 8.33 13.00
CA GLN A 10 -2.65 9.77 12.91
C GLN A 10 -1.39 10.56 12.55
N PRO A 11 -0.18 10.24 13.07
CA PRO A 11 1.01 11.02 12.75
C PRO A 11 1.46 10.90 11.27
N PHE A 12 1.06 9.85 10.57
CA PHE A 12 1.71 9.47 9.31
C PHE A 12 0.76 9.38 8.11
N TYR A 13 -0.54 9.09 8.33
CA TYR A 13 -1.43 8.71 7.22
C TYR A 13 -1.54 9.79 6.12
N LEU A 14 -1.50 11.09 6.45
CA LEU A 14 -1.55 12.16 5.45
C LEU A 14 -0.30 12.19 4.56
N THR A 15 0.86 11.93 5.14
CA THR A 15 2.14 11.90 4.42
C THR A 15 2.29 10.62 3.61
N MET A 16 1.60 9.55 4.00
CA MET A 16 1.75 8.22 3.43
C MET A 16 0.57 7.78 2.55
N MET A 17 -0.52 8.54 2.48
CA MET A 17 -1.69 8.23 1.64
C MET A 17 -1.45 8.52 0.15
N GLY A 18 -2.19 7.84 -0.71
CA GLY A 18 -2.14 8.02 -2.16
C GLY A 18 -0.71 7.90 -2.67
N LEU A 19 -0.26 8.91 -3.40
CA LEU A 19 1.08 8.98 -3.99
C LEU A 19 2.05 9.87 -3.18
N ASN A 20 1.73 10.18 -1.92
CA ASN A 20 2.50 11.17 -1.14
C ASN A 20 3.83 10.62 -0.59
N ALA A 21 3.93 9.31 -0.36
CA ALA A 21 5.05 8.70 0.34
C ALA A 21 6.44 9.04 -0.24
N PRO A 22 6.65 9.13 -1.57
CA PRO A 22 7.94 9.51 -2.14
C PRO A 22 8.36 10.96 -1.84
N SER A 23 7.42 11.82 -1.45
CA SER A 23 7.69 13.21 -1.04
C SER A 23 7.97 13.35 0.46
N ALA A 24 7.86 12.27 1.24
CA ALA A 24 8.17 12.28 2.66
C ALA A 24 9.67 12.48 2.89
N ASP A 25 10.02 13.29 3.88
CA ASP A 25 11.42 13.47 4.25
C ASP A 25 12.00 12.23 4.96
N ALA A 26 13.32 12.16 5.04
CA ALA A 26 14.03 11.04 5.63
C ALA A 26 13.67 10.83 7.12
N ALA A 27 13.41 11.91 7.86
CA ALA A 27 13.02 11.85 9.27
C ALA A 27 11.63 11.20 9.44
N THR A 28 10.69 11.53 8.57
CA THR A 28 9.34 10.95 8.55
C THR A 28 9.40 9.48 8.18
N LEU A 29 10.14 9.10 7.14
CA LEU A 29 10.30 7.70 6.75
C LEU A 29 10.98 6.86 7.85
N ALA A 30 11.97 7.43 8.54
CA ALA A 30 12.59 6.79 9.71
C ALA A 30 11.58 6.62 10.86
N ALA A 31 10.73 7.62 11.12
CA ALA A 31 9.70 7.55 12.15
C ALA A 31 8.62 6.51 11.81
N VAL A 32 8.18 6.42 10.55
CA VAL A 32 7.25 5.38 10.08
C VAL A 32 7.86 4.00 10.29
N LYS A 33 9.13 3.81 9.93
CA LYS A 33 9.85 2.56 10.13
C LYS A 33 9.97 2.16 11.60
N ALA A 34 10.35 3.12 12.46
CA ALA A 34 10.40 2.89 13.90
C ALA A 34 9.01 2.56 14.48
N ALA A 35 7.96 3.20 13.97
CA ALA A 35 6.59 2.89 14.34
C ALA A 35 6.21 1.46 13.94
N ALA A 36 6.57 1.04 12.73
CA ALA A 36 6.33 -0.29 12.17
C ALA A 36 7.00 -1.40 13.01
N ALA A 37 8.22 -1.17 13.50
CA ALA A 37 8.92 -2.12 14.37
C ALA A 37 8.19 -2.40 15.70
N GLY A 38 7.28 -1.50 16.11
CA GLY A 38 6.46 -1.65 17.31
C GLY A 38 5.01 -2.06 17.06
N VAL A 39 4.62 -2.42 15.83
CA VAL A 39 3.28 -2.98 15.57
C VAL A 39 3.32 -4.50 15.51
N THR A 40 2.23 -5.12 15.93
CA THR A 40 2.02 -6.58 15.86
C THR A 40 1.27 -6.95 14.59
N LEU A 41 1.36 -8.23 14.19
CA LEU A 41 0.61 -8.76 13.06
C LEU A 41 -0.90 -8.54 13.20
N GLU A 42 -1.45 -8.79 14.40
CA GLU A 42 -2.88 -8.59 14.70
C GLU A 42 -3.31 -7.14 14.46
N GLN A 43 -2.48 -6.19 14.90
CA GLN A 43 -2.74 -4.77 14.66
C GLN A 43 -2.71 -4.43 13.17
N VAL A 44 -1.75 -4.95 12.40
CA VAL A 44 -1.70 -4.74 10.95
C VAL A 44 -2.94 -5.32 10.26
N VAL A 45 -3.33 -6.55 10.58
CA VAL A 45 -4.55 -7.18 10.02
C VAL A 45 -5.78 -6.35 10.36
N ARG A 46 -5.88 -5.84 11.59
CA ARG A 46 -6.97 -4.94 11.99
C ARG A 46 -6.98 -3.67 11.16
N LEU A 47 -5.82 -3.00 10.99
CA LEU A 47 -5.71 -1.79 10.18
C LEU A 47 -6.10 -2.02 8.71
N LEU A 48 -5.71 -3.15 8.12
CA LEU A 48 -6.04 -3.50 6.73
C LEU A 48 -7.54 -3.67 6.49
N ARG A 49 -8.29 -4.06 7.51
CA ARG A 49 -9.75 -4.27 7.45
C ARG A 49 -10.58 -3.03 7.75
N ASP A 50 -9.96 -2.00 8.29
CA ASP A 50 -10.64 -0.80 8.78
C ASP A 50 -10.79 0.28 7.68
N THR A 51 -11.08 1.52 8.07
CA THR A 51 -11.31 2.64 7.16
C THR A 51 -10.02 3.14 6.50
N TRP A 52 -10.14 4.16 5.66
CA TRP A 52 -9.09 4.52 4.71
C TRP A 52 -7.77 4.94 5.37
N ARG A 53 -7.79 5.62 6.54
CA ARG A 53 -6.56 6.12 7.20
C ARG A 53 -5.74 4.97 7.76
N GLU A 54 -6.44 4.09 8.46
CA GLU A 54 -5.94 2.86 9.04
C GLU A 54 -5.39 1.96 7.94
N ARG A 55 -6.16 1.79 6.86
CA ARG A 55 -5.81 0.94 5.74
C ARG A 55 -4.55 1.39 5.02
N VAL A 56 -4.35 2.71 4.83
CA VAL A 56 -3.09 3.26 4.32
C VAL A 56 -1.92 2.80 5.17
N MET A 57 -2.01 2.97 6.49
CA MET A 57 -0.91 2.63 7.38
C MET A 57 -0.75 1.11 7.56
N GLY A 58 -1.83 0.34 7.52
CA GLY A 58 -1.81 -1.12 7.48
C GLY A 58 -1.06 -1.64 6.25
N ALA A 59 -1.23 -1.00 5.09
CA ALA A 59 -0.46 -1.34 3.89
C ALA A 59 1.05 -1.15 4.12
N TRP A 60 1.47 0.01 4.62
CA TRP A 60 2.89 0.28 4.89
C TRP A 60 3.48 -0.61 5.97
N TYR A 61 2.73 -0.86 7.04
CA TYR A 61 3.18 -1.74 8.13
C TYR A 61 3.19 -3.22 7.78
N SER A 62 2.39 -3.65 6.79
CA SER A 62 2.45 -5.03 6.29
C SER A 62 3.83 -5.41 5.76
N LEU A 63 4.63 -4.44 5.29
CA LEU A 63 5.97 -4.67 4.76
C LEU A 63 6.95 -5.26 5.79
N SER A 64 6.68 -5.07 7.08
CA SER A 64 7.48 -5.62 8.19
C SER A 64 7.20 -7.09 8.46
N PHE A 65 6.22 -7.70 7.78
CA PHE A 65 5.84 -9.08 7.95
C PHE A 65 6.15 -9.90 6.68
N PRO A 66 6.42 -11.21 6.84
CA PRO A 66 6.57 -12.10 5.70
C PRO A 66 5.21 -12.31 5.01
N PRO A 67 5.18 -12.54 3.68
CA PRO A 67 3.94 -12.63 2.91
C PRO A 67 3.01 -13.73 3.40
N GLU A 68 3.53 -14.83 3.95
CA GLU A 68 2.75 -15.95 4.49
C GLU A 68 1.88 -15.55 5.69
N GLN A 69 2.21 -14.44 6.37
CA GLN A 69 1.48 -13.98 7.55
C GLN A 69 0.40 -12.94 7.23
N VAL A 70 0.62 -12.11 6.21
CA VAL A 70 -0.21 -10.91 5.95
C VAL A 70 -0.78 -10.85 4.53
N GLY A 71 -0.31 -11.71 3.62
CA GLY A 71 -0.60 -11.62 2.19
C GLY A 71 -2.09 -11.72 1.86
N ASP A 72 -2.82 -12.64 2.49
CA ASP A 72 -4.26 -12.81 2.24
C ASP A 72 -5.08 -11.58 2.63
N GLU A 73 -4.76 -10.99 3.79
CA GLU A 73 -5.42 -9.79 4.29
C GLU A 73 -5.07 -8.56 3.46
N LEU A 74 -3.82 -8.45 3.02
CA LEU A 74 -3.38 -7.39 2.13
C LEU A 74 -4.09 -7.48 0.77
N ALA A 75 -4.15 -8.68 0.20
CA ALA A 75 -4.86 -8.94 -1.05
C ALA A 75 -6.36 -8.63 -0.90
N GLN A 76 -6.99 -9.03 0.21
CA GLN A 76 -8.40 -8.71 0.47
C GLN A 76 -8.64 -7.22 0.66
N SER A 77 -7.72 -6.53 1.33
CA SER A 77 -7.79 -5.08 1.53
C SER A 77 -7.65 -4.33 0.21
N MET A 78 -6.78 -4.80 -0.71
CA MET A 78 -6.65 -4.26 -2.06
C MET A 78 -7.93 -4.46 -2.88
N ARG A 79 -8.51 -5.67 -2.89
CA ARG A 79 -9.77 -6.00 -3.57
C ARG A 79 -10.94 -5.10 -3.15
N THR A 80 -10.96 -4.70 -1.89
CA THR A 80 -12.04 -3.90 -1.30
C THR A 80 -11.68 -2.43 -1.14
N SER A 81 -10.52 -2.01 -1.67
CA SER A 81 -10.15 -0.60 -1.70
C SER A 81 -10.93 0.08 -2.83
N GLY A 82 -11.45 1.28 -2.55
CA GLY A 82 -12.36 1.97 -3.47
C GLY A 82 -12.00 3.44 -3.66
N GLY A 83 -10.74 3.82 -3.46
CA GLY A 83 -10.36 5.24 -3.55
C GLY A 83 -8.87 5.44 -3.79
N SER A 84 -8.56 6.60 -4.36
CA SER A 84 -7.19 6.99 -4.71
C SER A 84 -6.28 7.24 -3.51
N LEU A 85 -6.84 7.40 -2.30
CA LEU A 85 -6.07 7.56 -1.07
C LEU A 85 -5.47 6.26 -0.55
N THR A 86 -6.10 5.11 -0.78
CA THR A 86 -5.66 3.81 -0.23
C THR A 86 -5.01 2.92 -1.28
N ALA A 87 -5.54 2.94 -2.51
CA ALA A 87 -5.17 1.98 -3.54
C ALA A 87 -3.67 1.99 -3.88
N PRO A 88 -2.98 3.14 -3.98
CA PRO A 88 -1.55 3.12 -4.31
C PRO A 88 -0.68 2.47 -3.22
N ALA A 89 -0.95 2.74 -1.93
CA ALA A 89 -0.21 2.13 -0.83
C ALA A 89 -0.43 0.60 -0.78
N LEU A 90 -1.68 0.15 -0.94
CA LEU A 90 -2.03 -1.27 -0.95
C LEU A 90 -1.43 -1.99 -2.17
N ALA A 91 -1.54 -1.41 -3.36
CA ALA A 91 -0.95 -1.95 -4.58
C ALA A 91 0.57 -2.06 -4.46
N THR A 92 1.23 -1.02 -3.94
CA THR A 92 2.69 -1.04 -3.70
C THR A 92 3.09 -2.15 -2.75
N ALA A 93 2.41 -2.27 -1.60
CA ALA A 93 2.71 -3.31 -0.63
C ALA A 93 2.45 -4.72 -1.20
N ALA A 94 1.34 -4.91 -1.92
CA ALA A 94 1.01 -6.19 -2.55
C ALA A 94 2.04 -6.57 -3.62
N THR A 95 2.47 -5.62 -4.45
CA THR A 95 3.52 -5.82 -5.46
C THR A 95 4.84 -6.26 -4.81
N VAL A 96 5.27 -5.60 -3.73
CA VAL A 96 6.53 -5.94 -3.04
C VAL A 96 6.45 -7.29 -2.30
N LEU A 97 5.33 -7.59 -1.67
CA LEU A 97 5.19 -8.79 -0.83
C LEU A 97 4.82 -10.04 -1.62
N LEU A 98 3.93 -9.91 -2.60
CA LEU A 98 3.29 -11.03 -3.28
C LEU A 98 3.81 -11.21 -4.72
N GLY A 99 4.47 -10.20 -5.29
CA GLY A 99 4.93 -10.22 -6.67
C GLY A 99 3.80 -10.56 -7.64
N ALA A 100 4.03 -11.52 -8.53
CA ALA A 100 3.03 -12.01 -9.49
C ALA A 100 1.72 -12.50 -8.81
N SER A 101 1.78 -12.97 -7.57
CA SER A 101 0.59 -13.42 -6.82
C SER A 101 -0.34 -12.26 -6.41
N ALA A 102 0.09 -11.00 -6.56
CA ALA A 102 -0.76 -9.83 -6.34
C ALA A 102 -1.82 -9.64 -7.45
N ALA A 103 -1.57 -10.16 -8.66
CA ALA A 103 -2.35 -9.84 -9.86
C ALA A 103 -3.87 -10.03 -9.68
N PRO A 104 -4.39 -11.14 -9.08
CA PRO A 104 -5.83 -11.28 -8.87
C PRO A 104 -6.46 -10.17 -8.03
N ALA A 105 -5.74 -9.65 -7.04
CA ALA A 105 -6.25 -8.57 -6.19
C ALA A 105 -6.21 -7.21 -6.91
N LEU A 106 -5.16 -6.98 -7.71
CA LEU A 106 -5.01 -5.77 -8.52
C LEU A 106 -6.08 -5.71 -9.64
N TRP A 107 -6.35 -6.81 -10.34
CA TRP A 107 -7.43 -6.90 -11.33
C TRP A 107 -8.81 -6.65 -10.73
N ALA A 108 -9.07 -7.20 -9.55
CA ALA A 108 -10.34 -6.98 -8.87
C ALA A 108 -10.57 -5.50 -8.52
N TYR A 109 -9.51 -4.78 -8.18
CA TYR A 109 -9.59 -3.32 -8.05
C TYR A 109 -9.86 -2.66 -9.40
N GLU A 110 -9.08 -2.98 -10.45
CA GLU A 110 -9.25 -2.40 -11.79
C GLU A 110 -10.69 -2.54 -12.28
N ALA A 111 -11.30 -3.72 -12.11
CA ALA A 111 -12.67 -4.01 -12.52
C ALA A 111 -13.74 -3.22 -11.76
N ASN A 112 -13.43 -2.73 -10.56
CA ASN A 112 -14.37 -2.03 -9.67
C ASN A 112 -13.91 -0.61 -9.33
N ALA A 113 -12.91 -0.08 -10.04
CA ALA A 113 -12.29 1.18 -9.68
C ALA A 113 -13.28 2.34 -9.89
N PRO A 114 -13.39 3.27 -8.94
CA PRO A 114 -14.19 4.47 -9.12
C PRO A 114 -13.55 5.40 -10.16
N ALA A 115 -14.33 6.33 -10.70
CA ALA A 115 -13.87 7.27 -11.73
C ALA A 115 -12.69 8.16 -11.26
N ASP A 116 -12.60 8.45 -9.97
CA ASP A 116 -11.52 9.21 -9.31
C ASP A 116 -10.49 8.31 -8.60
N GLY A 117 -10.46 7.02 -8.95
CA GLY A 117 -9.56 6.02 -8.41
C GLY A 117 -8.13 6.11 -8.94
N SER A 118 -7.36 5.05 -8.69
CA SER A 118 -5.95 4.94 -9.07
C SER A 118 -5.73 3.86 -10.14
N SER A 119 -6.66 3.70 -11.07
CA SER A 119 -6.60 2.64 -12.09
C SER A 119 -5.32 2.67 -12.91
N GLY A 120 -4.83 3.85 -13.30
CA GLY A 120 -3.55 3.98 -14.03
C GLY A 120 -2.34 3.49 -13.21
N PHE A 121 -2.29 3.82 -11.92
CA PHE A 121 -1.24 3.34 -11.02
C PHE A 121 -1.33 1.81 -10.79
N VAL A 122 -2.55 1.29 -10.62
CA VAL A 122 -2.77 -0.16 -10.44
C VAL A 122 -2.44 -0.94 -11.72
N ALA A 123 -2.74 -0.38 -12.89
CA ALA A 123 -2.30 -0.90 -14.18
C ALA A 123 -0.77 -0.95 -14.27
N ALA A 124 -0.07 0.13 -13.89
CA ALA A 124 1.40 0.11 -13.82
C ALA A 124 1.92 -0.97 -12.86
N ALA A 125 1.24 -1.20 -11.73
CA ALA A 125 1.59 -2.26 -10.78
C ALA A 125 1.36 -3.67 -11.36
N LEU A 126 0.27 -3.89 -12.11
CA LEU A 126 0.00 -5.13 -12.84
C LEU A 126 1.10 -5.42 -13.87
N GLU A 127 1.44 -4.44 -14.70
CA GLU A 127 2.51 -4.56 -15.68
C GLU A 127 3.85 -4.87 -15.01
N HIS A 128 4.15 -4.21 -13.88
CA HIS A 128 5.38 -4.45 -13.13
C HIS A 128 5.51 -5.88 -12.60
N VAL A 129 4.39 -6.51 -12.18
CA VAL A 129 4.38 -7.91 -11.75
C VAL A 129 4.26 -8.91 -12.92
N GLY A 130 4.31 -8.43 -14.16
CA GLY A 130 4.23 -9.24 -15.38
C GLY A 130 2.82 -9.68 -15.76
N ALA A 131 1.80 -9.00 -15.23
CA ALA A 131 0.40 -9.27 -15.55
C ALA A 131 -0.13 -8.33 -16.64
N GLU A 132 -1.07 -8.82 -17.44
CA GLU A 132 -1.78 -7.99 -18.42
C GLU A 132 -2.78 -7.05 -17.71
N THR A 133 -3.11 -5.91 -18.33
CA THR A 133 -4.11 -4.96 -17.85
C THR A 133 -4.94 -4.45 -19.03
N THR A 134 -6.19 -4.10 -18.78
CA THR A 134 -7.07 -3.48 -19.79
C THR A 134 -7.05 -1.96 -19.72
N VAL A 135 -6.47 -1.41 -18.66
CA VAL A 135 -6.32 0.03 -18.45
C VAL A 135 -4.92 0.45 -18.92
N PRO A 136 -4.81 1.42 -19.85
CA PRO A 136 -3.51 1.90 -20.27
C PRO A 136 -2.86 2.73 -19.16
N ALA A 137 -1.79 2.21 -18.56
CA ALA A 137 -0.92 3.01 -17.70
C ALA A 137 -0.17 4.07 -18.52
N GLN A 138 0.01 5.25 -17.94
CA GLN A 138 0.79 6.33 -18.56
C GLN A 138 2.19 6.38 -17.93
N GLN A 139 3.14 7.04 -18.59
CA GLN A 139 4.51 7.21 -18.06
C GLN A 139 4.52 7.73 -16.61
N ARG A 140 3.65 8.70 -16.28
CA ARG A 140 3.51 9.23 -14.92
C ARG A 140 3.11 8.19 -13.88
N ASP A 141 2.34 7.17 -14.28
CA ASP A 141 1.89 6.09 -13.40
C ASP A 141 3.05 5.14 -13.09
N HIS A 142 3.88 4.84 -14.10
CA HIS A 142 5.13 4.10 -13.92
C HIS A 142 6.13 4.85 -13.05
N ASP A 143 6.34 6.14 -13.30
CA ASP A 143 7.25 6.97 -12.50
C ASP A 143 6.78 7.04 -11.04
N ALA A 144 5.47 7.19 -10.82
CA ALA A 144 4.88 7.15 -9.48
C ALA A 144 5.09 5.79 -8.81
N LEU A 145 4.89 4.68 -9.53
CA LEU A 145 5.12 3.33 -9.01
C LEU A 145 6.59 3.15 -8.60
N VAL A 146 7.55 3.58 -9.42
CA VAL A 146 8.98 3.52 -9.10
C VAL A 146 9.27 4.24 -7.79
N GLY A 147 8.73 5.45 -7.60
CA GLY A 147 8.89 6.20 -6.36
C GLY A 147 8.30 5.48 -5.14
N MET A 148 7.09 4.92 -5.28
CA MET A 148 6.41 4.19 -4.21
C MET A 148 7.15 2.90 -3.84
N LEU A 149 7.64 2.14 -4.82
CA LEU A 149 8.43 0.93 -4.61
C LEU A 149 9.75 1.25 -3.90
N ALA A 150 10.42 2.35 -4.24
CA ALA A 150 11.64 2.79 -3.55
C ALA A 150 11.39 3.03 -2.06
N VAL A 151 10.27 3.67 -1.70
CA VAL A 151 9.86 3.84 -0.30
C VAL A 151 9.57 2.50 0.36
N ALA A 152 8.82 1.60 -0.31
CA ALA A 152 8.49 0.30 0.24
C ALA A 152 9.74 -0.54 0.54
N HIS A 153 10.74 -0.54 -0.35
CA HIS A 153 12.01 -1.23 -0.12
C HIS A 153 12.81 -0.62 1.04
N LEU A 154 12.81 0.71 1.19
CA LEU A 154 13.45 1.39 2.33
C LEU A 154 12.82 0.97 3.67
N LEU A 155 11.49 0.87 3.71
CA LEU A 155 10.74 0.48 4.92
C LEU A 155 10.92 -1.00 5.25
N ARG A 156 11.02 -1.88 4.25
CA ARG A 156 11.21 -3.33 4.42
C ARG A 156 12.63 -3.72 4.85
N GLY A 157 13.65 -3.00 4.40
CA GLY A 157 15.05 -3.35 4.64
C GLY A 157 15.54 -3.01 6.05
N SER A 158 15.38 -3.92 7.01
CA SER A 158 16.12 -3.97 8.29
C SER A 158 16.25 -5.42 8.76
#